data_AF-A0A3R9TJW2-F1
#
_entry.id   AF-A0A3R9TJW2-F1
#
_cell.length_a   1.000
_cell.length_b   1.000
_cell.length_c   1.000
_cell.angle_alpha   90.00
_cell.angle_beta   90.00
_cell.angle_gamma   90.00
#
_symmetry.space_group_name_H-M   'P 1'
#
loop_
_entity.id
_entity.type
_entity.pdbx_description
1 polymer ?
#
loop_
_entity_poly.entity_id
_entity_poly.type
_entity_poly.pdbx_seq_one_letter_code
_entity_poly.pdbx_strand_id
1 'polypeptide(L)'
;RDDLAQYLSNAACDACGGSRLNEISRHVRVKDKTIADITRMSIGDAESYYQGINLEGAKGEIADKIFKEIRERLHFLVSVGLNYLSLARSAETLSGGEAQRIRLASQIGAGLMGVMYVLDEPSIGLHQRDNDRLLQTLIRLRDLGNTVLVVEHDEDAIRAADHIIDIGPGAGVHGGVVIAEGTYDELAKHADSLTGQYLSGKLKIEVPKQRTQPPKPEEKIKLSGAAGHNLKNVDLTIPLGIMTCVTGVSGSGKSTLINRTLLPLAATQLNGATTLTAEKFDSIDGLQHLDKVVDIDQSPIGRTPRSNPATYTGLFTPIRELFAQTPEAKARGYSAGRFSFNVKGGRCEACEGDGMIKVAMHFLPDMYVPCDACHGKRYNRETLEVGYKGKNISDVLEMTVEDAAEFFSAIPVIHRRLETLTQVGLGYIRLGQAATTLSGGEAQRVKLARELAKRDTGKTLYILDEPTTGLHFHDIAKLLD
;
A
#
# COMPACT_ATOMS: atom_id res chain seq x y z
N ARG A 1 -12.72 18.90 -19.28
CA ARG A 1 -13.11 17.52 -19.70
C ARG A 1 -12.88 16.56 -18.52
N ASP A 2 -11.78 16.70 -17.78
CA ASP A 2 -11.53 15.97 -16.52
C ASP A 2 -12.48 16.36 -15.37
N ASP A 3 -12.92 17.63 -15.30
CA ASP A 3 -13.89 18.09 -14.28
C ASP A 3 -15.30 17.50 -14.40
N LEU A 4 -15.68 16.91 -15.54
CA LEU A 4 -16.95 16.20 -15.68
C LEU A 4 -16.82 14.72 -15.34
N ALA A 5 -15.61 14.16 -15.38
CA ALA A 5 -15.37 12.74 -15.13
C ALA A 5 -15.76 12.33 -13.70
N GLN A 6 -15.61 13.24 -12.74
CA GLN A 6 -16.00 13.06 -11.33
C GLN A 6 -17.51 12.93 -11.09
N TYR A 7 -18.35 13.30 -12.07
CA TYR A 7 -19.81 13.13 -12.01
C TYR A 7 -20.33 11.99 -12.89
N LEU A 8 -19.45 11.33 -13.65
CA LEU A 8 -19.80 10.19 -14.49
C LEU A 8 -19.68 8.91 -13.69
N SER A 9 -20.73 8.08 -13.71
CA SER A 9 -20.70 6.72 -13.18
C SER A 9 -20.50 5.73 -14.31
N ASN A 10 -19.74 4.67 -14.03
CA ASN A 10 -19.58 3.57 -14.97
C ASN A 10 -20.79 2.63 -14.86
N ALA A 11 -21.54 2.50 -15.95
CA ALA A 11 -22.67 1.58 -16.06
C ALA A 11 -22.37 0.49 -17.11
N ALA A 12 -23.07 -0.64 -17.00
CA ALA A 12 -23.02 -1.65 -18.04
C ALA A 12 -23.62 -1.08 -19.33
N CYS A 13 -22.95 -1.30 -20.46
CA CYS A 13 -23.46 -0.87 -21.77
C CYS A 13 -24.75 -1.64 -22.12
N ASP A 14 -25.82 -0.93 -22.46
CA ASP A 14 -27.14 -1.50 -22.78
C ASP A 14 -27.10 -2.50 -23.95
N ALA A 15 -26.33 -2.18 -25.01
CA ALA A 15 -26.27 -3.02 -26.21
C ALA A 15 -25.60 -4.39 -25.96
N CYS A 16 -24.52 -4.41 -25.18
CA CYS A 16 -23.75 -5.63 -24.90
C CYS A 16 -24.05 -6.24 -23.52
N GLY A 17 -24.85 -5.57 -22.68
CA GLY A 17 -25.07 -5.92 -21.28
C GLY A 17 -23.77 -6.00 -20.47
N GLY A 18 -22.74 -5.24 -20.85
CA GLY A 18 -21.41 -5.28 -20.24
C GLY A 18 -20.50 -6.46 -20.66
N SER A 19 -20.91 -7.30 -21.61
CA SER A 19 -20.08 -8.42 -22.11
C SER A 19 -18.90 -8.00 -23.01
N ARG A 20 -18.91 -6.76 -23.51
CA ARG A 20 -17.90 -6.18 -24.42
C ARG A 20 -17.81 -6.86 -25.79
N LEU A 21 -18.75 -7.74 -26.12
CA LEU A 21 -18.78 -8.50 -27.37
C LEU A 21 -19.95 -8.09 -28.27
N ASN A 22 -19.76 -8.21 -29.58
CA ASN A 22 -20.81 -8.01 -30.56
C ASN A 22 -21.91 -9.10 -30.45
N GLU A 23 -23.05 -8.87 -31.08
CA GLU A 23 -24.20 -9.77 -31.00
C GLU A 23 -23.89 -11.21 -31.44
N ILE A 24 -23.20 -11.38 -32.57
CA ILE A 24 -22.88 -12.70 -33.11
C ILE A 24 -21.99 -13.49 -32.14
N SER A 25 -20.95 -12.86 -31.60
CA SER A 25 -19.99 -13.51 -30.69
C SER A 25 -20.64 -13.96 -29.37
N ARG A 26 -21.65 -13.23 -28.89
CA ARG A 26 -22.39 -13.57 -27.66
C ARG A 26 -23.26 -14.81 -27.79
N HIS A 27 -23.62 -15.21 -29.00
CA HIS A 27 -24.44 -16.41 -29.24
C HIS A 27 -23.61 -17.69 -29.39
N VAL A 28 -22.28 -17.59 -29.48
CA VAL A 28 -21.40 -18.76 -29.52
C VAL A 28 -21.31 -19.39 -28.14
N ARG A 29 -21.59 -20.70 -28.07
CA ARG A 29 -21.60 -21.47 -26.83
C ARG A 29 -20.63 -22.62 -26.86
N VAL A 30 -20.00 -22.87 -25.73
CA VAL A 30 -19.30 -24.12 -25.41
C VAL A 30 -20.22 -24.87 -24.45
N LYS A 31 -20.78 -26.01 -24.90
CA LYS A 31 -21.93 -26.67 -24.26
C LYS A 31 -23.09 -25.69 -24.03
N ASP A 32 -23.42 -25.41 -22.76
CA ASP A 32 -24.54 -24.61 -22.32
C ASP A 32 -24.20 -23.12 -22.11
N LYS A 33 -22.91 -22.75 -22.16
CA LYS A 33 -22.43 -21.44 -21.71
C LYS A 33 -21.78 -20.62 -22.81
N THR A 34 -22.05 -19.31 -22.79
CA THR A 34 -21.37 -18.35 -23.63
C THR A 34 -20.02 -17.96 -23.01
N ILE A 35 -19.13 -17.34 -23.79
CA ILE A 35 -17.89 -16.78 -23.26
C ILE A 35 -18.15 -15.71 -22.17
N ALA A 36 -19.25 -14.95 -22.28
CA ALA A 36 -19.63 -13.96 -21.28
C ALA A 36 -20.05 -14.62 -19.96
N ASP A 37 -20.76 -15.76 -20.03
CA ASP A 37 -21.13 -16.52 -18.83
C ASP A 37 -19.87 -17.07 -18.14
N ILE A 38 -18.96 -17.68 -18.89
CA ILE A 38 -17.73 -18.26 -18.36
C ILE A 38 -16.84 -17.19 -17.73
N THR A 39 -16.71 -16.02 -18.37
CA THR A 39 -15.85 -14.94 -17.86
C THR A 39 -16.41 -14.23 -16.63
N ARG A 40 -17.73 -14.27 -16.41
CA ARG A 40 -18.38 -13.71 -15.22
C ARG A 40 -18.32 -14.62 -14.00
N MET A 41 -18.11 -15.92 -14.20
CA MET A 41 -17.90 -16.86 -13.11
C MET A 41 -16.71 -16.47 -12.26
N SER A 42 -16.72 -16.92 -11.01
CA SER A 42 -15.50 -16.93 -10.23
C SER A 42 -14.49 -17.89 -10.89
N ILE A 43 -13.19 -17.64 -10.69
CA ILE A 43 -12.12 -18.48 -11.22
C ILE A 43 -12.27 -19.91 -10.72
N GLY A 44 -12.72 -20.12 -9.47
CA GLY A 44 -12.99 -21.46 -8.93
C GLY A 44 -14.17 -22.16 -9.62
N ASP A 45 -15.25 -21.43 -9.91
CA ASP A 45 -16.38 -21.99 -10.67
C ASP A 45 -15.98 -22.29 -12.12
N ALA A 46 -15.16 -21.45 -12.73
CA ALA A 46 -14.62 -21.67 -14.06
C ALA A 46 -13.69 -22.89 -14.10
N GLU A 47 -12.83 -23.07 -13.09
CA GLU A 47 -11.97 -24.26 -12.94
C GLU A 47 -12.84 -25.53 -12.88
N SER A 48 -13.84 -25.52 -12.01
CA SER A 48 -14.79 -26.63 -11.86
C SER A 48 -15.55 -26.93 -13.16
N TYR A 49 -15.96 -25.88 -13.89
CA TYR A 49 -16.61 -26.01 -15.19
C TYR A 49 -15.71 -26.70 -16.23
N TYR A 50 -14.45 -26.29 -16.35
CA TYR A 50 -13.50 -26.90 -17.30
C TYR A 50 -12.96 -28.27 -16.86
N GLN A 51 -13.06 -28.62 -15.57
CA GLN A 51 -12.81 -29.98 -15.09
C GLN A 51 -13.97 -30.93 -15.46
N GLY A 52 -15.22 -30.45 -15.39
CA GLY A 52 -16.41 -31.24 -15.72
C GLY A 52 -16.76 -31.27 -17.21
N ILE A 53 -16.08 -30.48 -18.05
CA ILE A 53 -16.37 -30.42 -19.48
C ILE A 53 -15.67 -31.56 -20.25
N ASN A 54 -16.48 -32.37 -20.92
CA ASN A 54 -16.03 -33.31 -21.93
C ASN A 54 -16.84 -33.11 -23.22
N LEU A 55 -16.16 -33.08 -24.37
CA LEU A 55 -16.76 -32.93 -25.70
C LEU A 55 -16.52 -34.23 -26.49
N GLU A 56 -17.53 -34.70 -27.21
CA GLU A 56 -17.45 -35.94 -27.96
C GLU A 56 -16.89 -35.75 -29.38
N GLY A 57 -16.27 -36.81 -29.92
CA GLY A 57 -15.74 -36.87 -31.28
C GLY A 57 -14.61 -35.89 -31.58
N ALA A 58 -14.46 -35.51 -32.85
CA ALA A 58 -13.35 -34.66 -33.33
C ALA A 58 -13.26 -33.29 -32.62
N LYS A 59 -14.36 -32.76 -32.10
CA LYS A 59 -14.36 -31.51 -31.32
C LYS A 59 -13.65 -31.69 -29.98
N GLY A 60 -13.79 -32.85 -29.34
CA GLY A 60 -13.09 -33.19 -28.10
C GLY A 60 -11.59 -33.28 -28.31
N GLU A 61 -11.14 -33.97 -29.36
CA GLU A 61 -9.72 -34.14 -29.66
C GLU A 61 -9.00 -32.80 -29.90
N ILE A 62 -9.64 -31.86 -30.60
CA ILE A 62 -9.10 -30.52 -30.83
C ILE A 62 -9.08 -29.71 -29.52
N ALA A 63 -10.18 -29.78 -28.76
CA ALA A 63 -10.35 -28.99 -27.54
C ALA A 63 -9.50 -29.49 -26.37
N ASP A 64 -9.12 -30.76 -26.31
CA ASP A 64 -8.47 -31.35 -25.13
C ASP A 64 -7.17 -30.63 -24.75
N LYS A 65 -6.32 -30.32 -25.74
CA LYS A 65 -5.08 -29.53 -25.49
C LYS A 65 -5.37 -28.13 -24.98
N ILE A 66 -6.41 -27.48 -25.50
CA ILE A 66 -6.82 -26.14 -25.09
C ILE A 66 -7.42 -26.16 -23.68
N PHE A 67 -8.27 -27.14 -23.39
CA PHE A 67 -8.89 -27.31 -22.07
C PHE A 67 -7.86 -27.69 -21.02
N LYS A 68 -6.83 -28.47 -21.38
CA LYS A 68 -5.70 -28.73 -20.50
C LYS A 68 -4.99 -27.43 -20.10
N GLU A 69 -4.63 -26.59 -21.06
CA GLU A 69 -4.00 -25.29 -20.81
C GLU A 69 -4.89 -24.37 -19.96
N ILE A 70 -6.20 -24.30 -20.25
CA ILE A 70 -7.16 -23.50 -19.47
C ILE A 70 -7.26 -24.01 -18.03
N ARG A 71 -7.40 -25.32 -17.83
CA ARG A 71 -7.47 -25.93 -16.50
C ARG A 71 -6.21 -25.63 -15.70
N GLU A 72 -5.03 -25.78 -16.30
CA GLU A 72 -3.76 -25.50 -15.64
C GLU A 72 -3.65 -24.02 -15.22
N ARG A 73 -4.00 -23.08 -16.11
CA ARG A 73 -3.99 -21.64 -15.79
C ARG A 73 -4.98 -21.26 -14.69
N LEU A 74 -6.19 -21.79 -14.74
CA LEU A 74 -7.20 -21.57 -13.69
C LEU A 74 -6.73 -22.14 -12.36
N HIS A 75 -6.16 -23.34 -12.38
CA HIS A 75 -5.60 -23.99 -11.20
C HIS A 75 -4.48 -23.17 -10.55
N PHE A 76 -3.59 -22.55 -11.33
CA PHE A 76 -2.56 -21.67 -10.79
C PHE A 76 -3.17 -20.45 -10.09
N LEU A 77 -4.19 -19.83 -10.67
CA LEU A 77 -4.90 -18.71 -10.04
C LEU A 77 -5.61 -19.12 -8.73
N VAL A 78 -6.19 -20.32 -8.68
CA VAL A 78 -6.78 -20.88 -7.46
C VAL A 78 -5.72 -21.19 -6.40
N SER A 79 -4.56 -21.70 -6.82
CA SER A 79 -3.43 -22.04 -5.93
C SER A 79 -2.87 -20.81 -5.22
N VAL A 80 -2.86 -19.64 -5.88
CA VAL A 80 -2.48 -18.36 -5.27
C VAL A 80 -3.66 -17.64 -4.57
N GLY A 81 -4.76 -18.34 -4.30
CA GLY A 81 -5.87 -17.82 -3.49
C GLY A 81 -6.76 -16.80 -4.20
N LEU A 82 -6.81 -16.80 -5.54
CA LEU A 82 -7.63 -15.85 -6.33
C LEU A 82 -8.95 -16.45 -6.83
N ASN A 83 -9.37 -17.59 -6.28
CA ASN A 83 -10.56 -18.34 -6.72
C ASN A 83 -11.86 -17.52 -6.68
N TYR A 84 -11.95 -16.48 -5.84
CA TYR A 84 -13.13 -15.63 -5.69
C TYR A 84 -13.26 -14.54 -6.77
N LEU A 85 -12.19 -14.25 -7.52
CA LEU A 85 -12.22 -13.26 -8.60
C LEU A 85 -12.95 -13.80 -9.81
N SER A 86 -13.57 -12.93 -10.60
CA SER A 86 -14.03 -13.29 -11.94
C SER A 86 -12.99 -12.95 -13.00
N LEU A 87 -12.97 -13.70 -14.10
CA LEU A 87 -12.08 -13.44 -15.24
C LEU A 87 -12.40 -12.09 -15.92
N ALA A 88 -13.62 -11.59 -15.76
CA ALA A 88 -14.06 -10.30 -16.27
C ALA A 88 -13.74 -9.11 -15.35
N ARG A 89 -13.15 -9.34 -14.16
CA ARG A 89 -12.82 -8.26 -13.22
C ARG A 89 -11.79 -7.32 -13.86
N SER A 90 -12.03 -6.01 -13.74
CA SER A 90 -11.09 -5.00 -14.24
C SER A 90 -9.76 -5.08 -13.51
N ALA A 91 -8.65 -5.01 -14.25
CA ALA A 91 -7.31 -4.96 -13.66
C ALA A 91 -7.12 -3.73 -12.76
N GLU A 92 -7.80 -2.62 -13.06
CA GLU A 92 -7.73 -1.37 -12.30
C GLU A 92 -8.36 -1.46 -10.90
N THR A 93 -9.24 -2.44 -10.68
CA THR A 93 -9.94 -2.61 -9.39
C THR A 93 -9.32 -3.67 -8.50
N LEU A 94 -8.18 -4.25 -8.92
CA LEU A 94 -7.44 -5.22 -8.13
C LEU A 94 -6.62 -4.52 -7.05
N SER A 95 -6.49 -5.16 -5.88
CA SER A 95 -5.50 -4.74 -4.89
C SER A 95 -4.07 -5.03 -5.39
N GLY A 96 -3.07 -4.39 -4.77
CA GLY A 96 -1.66 -4.67 -5.08
C GLY A 96 -1.31 -6.15 -4.97
N GLY A 97 -1.71 -6.79 -3.85
CA GLY A 97 -1.52 -8.22 -3.63
C GLY A 97 -2.29 -9.11 -4.63
N GLU A 98 -3.51 -8.73 -5.03
CA GLU A 98 -4.25 -9.45 -6.09
C GLU A 98 -3.49 -9.39 -7.43
N ALA A 99 -3.03 -8.21 -7.84
CA ALA A 99 -2.29 -8.02 -9.09
C ALA A 99 -0.94 -8.78 -9.08
N GLN A 100 -0.23 -8.74 -7.95
CA GLN A 100 1.03 -9.47 -7.75
C GLN A 100 0.82 -10.98 -7.87
N ARG A 101 -0.21 -11.53 -7.22
CA ARG A 101 -0.53 -12.97 -7.28
C ARG A 101 -0.98 -13.41 -8.67
N ILE A 102 -1.70 -12.58 -9.43
CA ILE A 102 -1.99 -12.85 -10.86
C ILE A 102 -0.70 -12.98 -11.66
N ARG A 103 0.26 -12.06 -11.45
CA ARG A 103 1.56 -12.10 -12.12
C ARG A 103 2.31 -13.37 -11.76
N LEU A 104 2.34 -13.76 -10.48
CA LEU A 104 2.95 -15.01 -10.01
C LEU A 104 2.34 -16.23 -10.68
N ALA A 105 1.00 -16.35 -10.69
CA ALA A 105 0.30 -17.45 -11.36
C ALA A 105 0.65 -17.54 -12.86
N SER A 106 0.78 -16.40 -13.54
CA SER A 106 1.19 -16.34 -14.95
C SER A 106 2.65 -16.77 -15.16
N GLN A 107 3.55 -16.48 -14.22
CA GLN A 107 4.94 -16.92 -14.30
C GLN A 107 5.08 -18.43 -14.11
N ILE A 108 4.32 -19.01 -13.18
CA ILE A 108 4.31 -20.46 -12.96
C ILE A 108 3.77 -21.18 -14.20
N GLY A 109 2.70 -20.64 -14.80
CA GLY A 109 2.14 -21.18 -16.03
C GLY A 109 3.05 -21.07 -17.26
N ALA A 110 4.05 -20.18 -17.24
CA ALA A 110 5.05 -20.12 -18.30
C ALA A 110 6.06 -21.28 -18.25
N GLY A 111 6.17 -21.98 -17.11
CA GLY A 111 7.03 -23.16 -16.96
C GLY A 111 8.52 -22.88 -17.20
N LEU A 112 8.97 -21.67 -16.89
CA LEU A 112 10.37 -21.27 -17.08
C LEU A 112 11.28 -21.99 -16.07
N MET A 113 12.49 -22.32 -16.51
CA MET A 113 13.55 -22.95 -15.70
C MET A 113 14.83 -22.11 -15.78
N GLY A 114 15.66 -22.15 -14.73
CA GLY A 114 16.89 -21.36 -14.67
C GLY A 114 16.67 -19.86 -14.52
N VAL A 115 15.48 -19.44 -14.08
CA VAL A 115 15.12 -18.04 -13.82
C VAL A 115 15.33 -17.72 -12.35
N MET A 116 15.79 -16.50 -12.06
CA MET A 116 15.78 -15.93 -10.72
C MET A 116 14.53 -15.07 -10.54
N TYR A 117 13.60 -15.54 -9.70
CA TYR A 117 12.42 -14.78 -9.31
C TYR A 117 12.72 -13.97 -8.06
N VAL A 118 12.47 -12.66 -8.11
CA VAL A 118 12.56 -11.77 -6.96
C VAL A 118 11.14 -11.31 -6.64
N LEU A 119 10.64 -11.67 -5.47
CA LEU A 119 9.30 -11.35 -4.99
C LEU A 119 9.39 -10.43 -3.77
N ASP A 120 8.51 -9.44 -3.75
CA ASP A 120 8.41 -8.44 -2.68
C ASP A 120 7.11 -8.65 -1.92
N GLU A 121 7.18 -9.29 -0.75
CA GLU A 121 6.06 -9.59 0.16
C GLU A 121 4.81 -10.20 -0.53
N PRO A 122 4.91 -11.40 -1.12
CA PRO A 122 3.79 -12.03 -1.81
C PRO A 122 2.60 -12.38 -0.90
N SER A 123 2.78 -12.39 0.44
CA SER A 123 1.72 -12.63 1.42
C SER A 123 0.78 -11.43 1.64
N ILE A 124 1.07 -10.24 1.07
CA ILE A 124 0.26 -9.04 1.25
C ILE A 124 -1.22 -9.25 0.90
N GLY A 125 -2.10 -8.82 1.80
CA GLY A 125 -3.56 -8.92 1.66
C GLY A 125 -4.06 -10.36 1.54
N LEU A 126 -3.25 -11.34 1.97
CA LEU A 126 -3.61 -12.76 2.06
C LEU A 126 -3.94 -13.10 3.52
N HIS A 127 -4.94 -13.94 3.70
CA HIS A 127 -5.29 -14.44 5.03
C HIS A 127 -4.41 -15.64 5.40
N GLN A 128 -4.07 -15.82 6.69
CA GLN A 128 -3.15 -16.89 7.14
C GLN A 128 -3.50 -18.28 6.59
N ARG A 129 -4.79 -18.62 6.58
CA ARG A 129 -5.31 -19.88 6.00
C ARG A 129 -4.83 -20.13 4.56
N ASP A 130 -4.74 -19.09 3.74
CA ASP A 130 -4.38 -19.20 2.32
C ASP A 130 -2.86 -19.06 2.10
N ASN A 131 -2.10 -18.70 3.14
CA ASN A 131 -0.64 -18.53 3.11
C ASN A 131 0.08 -19.84 2.79
N ASP A 132 -0.35 -20.96 3.37
CA ASP A 132 0.20 -22.30 3.07
C ASP A 132 0.19 -22.60 1.57
N ARG A 133 -0.88 -22.21 0.86
CA ARG A 133 -1.00 -22.46 -0.59
C ARG A 133 -0.03 -21.61 -1.38
N LEU A 134 0.19 -20.37 -0.97
CA LEU A 134 1.20 -19.50 -1.55
C LEU A 134 2.60 -20.08 -1.35
N LEU A 135 2.93 -20.52 -0.13
CA LEU A 135 4.22 -21.12 0.18
C LEU A 135 4.49 -22.38 -0.65
N GLN A 136 3.50 -23.29 -0.76
CA GLN A 136 3.61 -24.46 -1.63
C GLN A 136 3.82 -24.08 -3.10
N THR A 137 3.23 -22.97 -3.53
CA THR A 137 3.40 -22.46 -4.88
C THR A 137 4.83 -21.92 -5.11
N LEU A 138 5.41 -21.23 -4.13
CA LEU A 138 6.80 -20.75 -4.19
C LEU A 138 7.81 -21.92 -4.16
N ILE A 139 7.57 -22.91 -3.30
CA ILE A 139 8.32 -24.17 -3.26
C ILE A 139 8.28 -24.87 -4.62
N ARG A 140 7.10 -24.99 -5.24
CA ARG A 140 6.99 -25.56 -6.58
C ARG A 140 7.78 -24.78 -7.62
N LEU A 141 7.77 -23.44 -7.55
CA LEU A 141 8.52 -22.60 -8.48
C LEU A 141 10.03 -22.86 -8.37
N ARG A 142 10.54 -23.01 -7.14
CA ARG A 142 11.92 -23.43 -6.85
C ARG A 142 12.20 -24.83 -7.39
N ASP A 143 11.33 -25.80 -7.11
CA ASP A 143 11.51 -27.22 -7.49
C ASP A 143 11.49 -27.45 -9.01
N LEU A 144 10.97 -26.49 -9.81
CA LEU A 144 11.12 -26.46 -11.27
C LEU A 144 12.55 -26.14 -11.74
N GLY A 145 13.50 -25.89 -10.82
CA GLY A 145 14.88 -25.53 -11.15
C GLY A 145 15.10 -24.03 -11.25
N ASN A 146 14.35 -23.24 -10.48
CA ASN A 146 14.51 -21.79 -10.40
C ASN A 146 15.07 -21.38 -9.04
N THR A 147 15.65 -20.18 -8.97
CA THR A 147 15.98 -19.52 -7.70
C THR A 147 14.85 -18.59 -7.34
N VAL A 148 14.32 -18.70 -6.12
CA VAL A 148 13.22 -17.87 -5.62
C VAL A 148 13.73 -17.06 -4.43
N LEU A 149 13.93 -15.76 -4.65
CA LEU A 149 14.30 -14.79 -3.62
C LEU A 149 13.05 -14.03 -3.18
N VAL A 150 12.72 -14.09 -1.90
CA VAL A 150 11.51 -13.48 -1.34
C VAL A 150 11.89 -12.53 -0.23
N VAL A 151 11.43 -11.28 -0.33
CA VAL A 151 11.40 -10.33 0.79
C VAL A 151 10.10 -10.59 1.55
N GLU A 152 10.18 -10.93 2.83
CA GLU A 152 9.01 -11.27 3.65
C GLU A 152 9.21 -10.88 5.12
N HIS A 153 8.07 -10.74 5.79
CA HIS A 153 7.98 -10.53 7.23
C HIS A 153 7.06 -11.56 7.91
N ASP A 154 6.36 -12.40 7.14
CA ASP A 154 5.51 -13.47 7.67
C ASP A 154 6.34 -14.61 8.29
N GLU A 155 5.94 -15.05 9.48
CA GLU A 155 6.67 -16.09 10.23
C GLU A 155 6.65 -17.44 9.52
N ASP A 156 5.52 -17.84 8.92
CA ASP A 156 5.38 -19.14 8.25
C ASP A 156 6.26 -19.19 6.99
N ALA A 157 6.34 -18.08 6.24
CA ALA A 157 7.24 -17.93 5.10
C ALA A 157 8.72 -18.05 5.50
N ILE A 158 9.12 -17.34 6.57
CA ILE A 158 10.50 -17.39 7.09
C ILE A 158 10.83 -18.81 7.57
N ARG A 159 9.91 -19.47 8.25
CA ARG A 159 10.09 -20.84 8.75
C ARG A 159 10.18 -21.87 7.62
N ALA A 160 9.49 -21.66 6.51
CA ALA A 160 9.51 -22.54 5.35
C ALA A 160 10.71 -22.32 4.41
N ALA A 161 11.47 -21.24 4.60
CA ALA A 161 12.61 -20.90 3.74
C ALA A 161 13.76 -21.90 3.91
N ASP A 162 14.38 -22.29 2.80
CA ASP A 162 15.58 -23.13 2.82
C ASP A 162 16.81 -22.36 3.34
N HIS A 163 16.84 -21.04 3.11
CA HIS A 163 17.92 -20.13 3.45
C HIS A 163 17.37 -18.74 3.72
N ILE A 164 17.81 -18.11 4.80
CA ILE A 164 17.34 -16.82 5.27
C ILE A 164 18.52 -15.87 5.36
N ILE A 165 18.32 -14.62 4.90
CA ILE A 165 19.27 -13.52 5.01
C ILE A 165 18.58 -12.41 5.81
N ASP A 166 19.08 -12.11 7.00
CA ASP A 166 18.57 -11.05 7.87
C ASP A 166 19.40 -9.78 7.67
N ILE A 167 18.73 -8.67 7.33
CA ILE A 167 19.35 -7.37 7.08
C ILE A 167 18.97 -6.43 8.22
N GLY A 168 19.95 -5.71 8.76
CA GLY A 168 19.73 -4.79 9.87
C GLY A 168 20.99 -4.04 10.27
N PRO A 169 21.16 -3.67 11.56
CA PRO A 169 20.23 -3.92 12.68
C PRO A 169 19.01 -2.98 12.72
N GLY A 170 19.02 -1.90 11.93
CA GLY A 170 17.91 -0.95 11.82
C GLY A 170 17.57 -0.62 10.37
N ALA A 171 16.69 0.37 10.17
CA ALA A 171 16.27 0.83 8.86
C ALA A 171 17.13 2.00 8.33
N GLY A 172 17.10 2.21 7.02
CA GLY A 172 17.83 3.28 6.32
C GLY A 172 19.33 3.32 6.64
N VAL A 173 19.81 4.44 7.18
CA VAL A 173 21.25 4.64 7.45
C VAL A 173 21.82 3.73 8.54
N HIS A 174 20.96 3.15 9.39
CA HIS A 174 21.33 2.19 10.43
C HIS A 174 21.26 0.73 9.97
N GLY A 175 20.91 0.50 8.71
CA GLY A 175 20.79 -0.81 8.09
C GLY A 175 21.87 -1.10 7.06
N GLY A 176 21.55 -1.99 6.12
CA GLY A 176 22.41 -2.28 4.97
C GLY A 176 23.55 -3.25 5.27
N VAL A 177 23.47 -3.97 6.39
CA VAL A 177 24.43 -5.02 6.76
C VAL A 177 23.69 -6.35 6.90
N VAL A 178 24.30 -7.43 6.41
CA VAL A 178 23.83 -8.80 6.67
C VAL A 178 24.20 -9.16 8.10
N ILE A 179 23.20 -9.29 8.96
CA ILE A 179 23.36 -9.56 10.40
C ILE A 179 23.54 -11.06 10.65
N ALA A 180 22.74 -11.85 9.95
CA ALA A 180 22.81 -13.29 10.00
C ALA A 180 22.33 -13.90 8.68
N GLU A 181 22.88 -15.05 8.35
CA GLU A 181 22.59 -15.77 7.11
C GLU A 181 22.67 -17.27 7.39
N GLY A 182 21.66 -18.03 6.95
CA GLY A 182 21.64 -19.49 7.13
C GLY A 182 20.22 -20.05 7.24
N THR A 183 20.11 -21.18 7.92
CA THR A 183 18.82 -21.86 8.19
C THR A 183 18.04 -21.16 9.30
N TYR A 184 16.74 -21.47 9.41
CA TYR A 184 15.87 -21.00 10.50
C TYR A 184 16.48 -21.24 11.89
N ASP A 185 16.99 -22.45 12.14
CA ASP A 185 17.55 -22.84 13.44
C ASP A 185 18.85 -22.12 13.78
N GLU A 186 19.64 -21.74 12.76
CA GLU A 186 20.83 -20.91 12.92
C GLU A 186 20.42 -19.48 13.24
N LEU A 187 19.48 -18.91 12.47
CA LEU A 187 18.99 -17.54 12.65
C LEU A 187 18.36 -17.33 14.03
N ALA A 188 17.54 -18.28 14.50
CA ALA A 188 16.90 -18.21 15.81
C ALA A 188 17.90 -18.20 16.98
N LYS A 189 19.14 -18.68 16.77
CA LYS A 189 20.23 -18.67 17.77
C LYS A 189 21.09 -17.43 17.68
N HIS A 190 21.08 -16.70 16.57
CA HIS A 190 21.84 -15.45 16.42
C HIS A 190 21.32 -14.38 17.38
N ALA A 191 22.18 -13.93 18.30
CA ALA A 191 21.80 -12.95 19.32
C ALA A 191 21.57 -11.55 18.73
N ASP A 192 22.33 -11.17 17.70
CA ASP A 192 22.28 -9.84 17.10
C ASP A 192 21.15 -9.70 16.06
N SER A 193 20.56 -10.81 15.62
CA SER A 193 19.42 -10.82 14.70
C SER A 193 18.14 -10.48 15.45
N LEU A 194 17.58 -9.29 15.17
CA LEU A 194 16.30 -8.88 15.74
C LEU A 194 15.19 -9.85 15.30
N THR A 195 15.20 -10.26 14.03
CA THR A 195 14.31 -11.28 13.48
C THR A 195 14.45 -12.59 14.27
N GLY A 196 15.67 -13.09 14.46
CA GLY A 196 15.96 -14.29 15.26
C GLY A 196 15.47 -14.22 16.70
N GLN A 197 15.50 -13.04 17.33
CA GLN A 197 14.95 -12.83 18.67
C GLN A 197 13.42 -12.96 18.72
N TYR A 198 12.70 -12.51 17.68
CA TYR A 198 11.25 -12.73 17.56
C TYR A 198 10.93 -14.20 17.27
N LEU A 199 11.64 -14.83 16.33
CA LEU A 199 11.43 -16.24 15.96
C LEU A 199 11.70 -17.20 17.12
N SER A 200 12.69 -16.92 17.96
CA SER A 200 12.99 -17.70 19.17
C SER A 200 12.05 -17.41 20.35
N GLY A 201 11.20 -16.39 20.24
CA GLY A 201 10.29 -15.96 21.31
C GLY A 201 10.97 -15.17 22.44
N LYS A 202 12.24 -14.77 22.29
CA LYS A 202 12.91 -13.85 23.24
C LYS A 202 12.24 -12.49 23.25
N LEU A 203 11.86 -12.00 22.07
CA LEU A 203 10.98 -10.85 21.89
C LEU A 203 9.63 -11.35 21.39
N LYS A 204 8.56 -10.66 21.82
CA LYS A 204 7.20 -10.94 21.38
C LYS A 204 6.33 -9.70 21.56
N ILE A 205 5.27 -9.61 20.77
CA ILE A 205 4.23 -8.59 20.95
C ILE A 205 3.30 -9.09 22.05
N GLU A 206 3.27 -8.39 23.18
CA GLU A 206 2.47 -8.80 24.34
C GLU A 206 0.97 -8.60 24.09
N VAL A 207 0.17 -9.60 24.45
CA VAL A 207 -1.29 -9.48 24.39
C VAL A 207 -1.76 -8.71 25.63
N PRO A 208 -2.50 -7.59 25.50
CA PRO A 208 -2.98 -6.82 26.64
C PRO A 208 -3.79 -7.68 27.61
N LYS A 209 -3.38 -7.71 28.88
CA LYS A 209 -4.07 -8.47 29.94
C LYS A 209 -5.47 -7.94 30.24
N GLN A 210 -5.69 -6.63 30.01
CA GLN A 210 -6.97 -5.97 30.15
C GLN A 210 -7.31 -5.30 28.82
N ARG A 211 -8.56 -5.48 28.36
CA ARG A 211 -9.06 -4.82 27.15
C ARG A 211 -9.72 -3.50 27.51
N THR A 212 -9.46 -2.47 26.71
CA THR A 212 -10.13 -1.18 26.81
C THR A 212 -11.64 -1.37 26.61
N GLN A 213 -12.42 -0.94 27.59
CA GLN A 213 -13.86 -0.89 27.47
C GLN A 213 -14.28 0.40 26.74
N PRO A 214 -15.36 0.39 25.95
CA PRO A 214 -15.86 1.62 25.36
C PRO A 214 -16.21 2.60 26.48
N PRO A 215 -15.71 3.84 26.44
CA PRO A 215 -15.94 4.83 27.50
C PRO A 215 -17.43 5.14 27.66
N LYS A 216 -18.19 5.01 26.56
CA LYS A 216 -19.64 5.19 26.50
C LYS A 216 -20.27 4.07 25.67
N PRO A 217 -20.76 2.98 26.29
CA PRO A 217 -21.30 1.81 25.59
C PRO A 217 -22.49 2.10 24.66
N GLU A 218 -23.20 3.20 24.90
CA GLU A 218 -24.29 3.69 24.08
C GLU A 218 -23.83 4.35 22.76
N GLU A 219 -22.62 4.91 22.73
CA GLU A 219 -22.06 5.57 21.54
C GLU A 219 -21.45 4.52 20.60
N LYS A 220 -22.16 4.21 19.52
CA LYS A 220 -21.78 3.22 18.51
C LYS A 220 -22.27 3.60 17.14
N ILE A 221 -21.49 3.27 16.11
CA ILE A 221 -21.95 3.34 14.72
C ILE A 221 -22.76 2.08 14.44
N LYS A 222 -23.92 2.23 13.80
CA LYS A 222 -24.71 1.13 13.26
C LYS A 222 -24.93 1.36 11.78
N LEU A 223 -24.45 0.41 10.97
CA LEU A 223 -24.72 0.35 9.54
C LEU A 223 -25.61 -0.88 9.31
N SER A 224 -26.77 -0.69 8.70
CA SER A 224 -27.73 -1.76 8.46
C SER A 224 -27.90 -2.05 6.96
N GLY A 225 -28.09 -3.32 6.63
CA GLY A 225 -28.45 -3.76 5.28
C GLY A 225 -27.39 -3.52 4.22
N ALA A 226 -26.10 -3.52 4.57
CA ALA A 226 -25.02 -3.34 3.59
C ALA A 226 -25.03 -4.48 2.55
N ALA A 227 -25.19 -4.14 1.28
CA ALA A 227 -25.45 -5.06 0.18
C ALA A 227 -24.59 -4.77 -1.06
N GLY A 228 -23.50 -4.02 -0.89
CA GLY A 228 -22.51 -3.78 -1.95
C GLY A 228 -21.78 -5.06 -2.36
N HIS A 229 -21.55 -5.23 -3.66
CA HIS A 229 -20.81 -6.37 -4.23
C HIS A 229 -21.32 -7.73 -3.72
N ASN A 230 -20.54 -8.45 -2.91
CA ASN A 230 -20.87 -9.77 -2.38
C ASN A 230 -21.42 -9.73 -0.93
N LEU A 231 -21.66 -8.55 -0.36
CA LEU A 231 -22.29 -8.40 0.94
C LEU A 231 -23.76 -8.83 0.87
N LYS A 232 -24.21 -9.58 1.87
CA LYS A 232 -25.55 -10.17 1.93
C LYS A 232 -26.41 -9.48 2.99
N ASN A 233 -26.80 -8.22 2.76
CA ASN A 233 -27.57 -7.39 3.70
C ASN A 233 -26.97 -7.42 5.12
N VAL A 234 -25.69 -7.06 5.21
CA VAL A 234 -24.90 -7.17 6.44
C VAL A 234 -25.18 -5.99 7.36
N ASP A 235 -25.44 -6.29 8.63
CA ASP A 235 -25.50 -5.31 9.70
C ASP A 235 -24.16 -5.25 10.45
N LEU A 236 -23.65 -4.05 10.67
CA LEU A 236 -22.38 -3.77 11.34
C LEU A 236 -22.61 -2.82 12.51
N THR A 237 -22.09 -3.16 13.68
CA THR A 237 -22.07 -2.29 14.86
C THR A 237 -20.62 -2.06 15.31
N ILE A 238 -20.20 -0.81 15.40
CA ILE A 238 -18.84 -0.43 15.85
C ILE A 238 -18.94 0.39 17.14
N PRO A 239 -18.45 -0.12 18.28
CA PRO A 239 -18.32 0.68 19.50
C PRO A 239 -17.26 1.77 19.34
N LEU A 240 -17.52 2.97 19.87
CA LEU A 240 -16.58 4.09 19.78
C LEU A 240 -15.57 4.11 20.93
N GLY A 241 -14.41 4.73 20.70
CA GLY A 241 -13.35 4.92 21.70
C GLY A 241 -12.50 3.68 21.99
N ILE A 242 -12.54 2.66 21.13
CA ILE A 242 -11.70 1.46 21.24
C ILE A 242 -11.06 1.07 19.89
N MET A 243 -10.00 0.28 19.95
CA MET A 243 -9.40 -0.34 18.76
C MET A 243 -10.29 -1.48 18.24
N THR A 244 -10.84 -1.33 17.04
CA THR A 244 -11.67 -2.34 16.38
C THR A 244 -10.95 -2.89 15.15
N CYS A 245 -10.77 -4.21 15.09
CA CYS A 245 -10.19 -4.88 13.92
C CYS A 245 -11.30 -5.59 13.12
N VAL A 246 -11.34 -5.33 11.80
CA VAL A 246 -12.21 -6.04 10.85
C VAL A 246 -11.40 -7.13 10.17
N THR A 247 -11.71 -8.39 10.45
CA THR A 247 -10.93 -9.54 9.98
C THR A 247 -11.75 -10.43 9.03
N GLY A 248 -11.09 -11.41 8.41
CA GLY A 248 -11.69 -12.36 7.48
C GLY A 248 -10.85 -12.59 6.23
N VAL A 249 -11.19 -13.63 5.47
CA VAL A 249 -10.43 -14.05 4.27
C VAL A 249 -10.45 -13.01 3.14
N SER A 250 -9.51 -13.10 2.20
CA SER A 250 -9.50 -12.25 1.01
C SER A 250 -10.78 -12.48 0.20
N GLY A 251 -11.39 -11.39 -0.29
CA GLY A 251 -12.68 -11.44 -0.97
C GLY A 251 -13.92 -11.56 -0.08
N SER A 252 -13.80 -11.61 1.26
CA SER A 252 -14.98 -11.70 2.15
C SER A 252 -15.87 -10.45 2.17
N GLY A 253 -15.38 -9.32 1.62
CA GLY A 253 -16.11 -8.05 1.57
C GLY A 253 -15.66 -6.99 2.58
N LYS A 254 -14.53 -7.18 3.29
CA LYS A 254 -13.98 -6.20 4.25
C LYS A 254 -13.86 -4.79 3.66
N SER A 255 -13.13 -4.65 2.55
CA SER A 255 -12.92 -3.37 1.88
C SER A 255 -14.22 -2.80 1.30
N THR A 256 -15.17 -3.65 0.90
CA THR A 256 -16.50 -3.20 0.48
C THR A 256 -17.25 -2.58 1.66
N LEU A 257 -17.30 -3.28 2.79
CA LEU A 257 -18.03 -2.86 3.99
C LEU A 257 -17.44 -1.57 4.59
N ILE A 258 -16.11 -1.50 4.72
CA ILE A 258 -15.43 -0.37 5.36
C ILE A 258 -15.13 0.73 4.35
N ASN A 259 -14.31 0.46 3.34
CA ASN A 259 -13.77 1.51 2.46
C ASN A 259 -14.77 1.97 1.39
N ARG A 260 -15.72 1.12 0.98
CA ARG A 260 -16.71 1.46 -0.07
C ARG A 260 -18.12 1.76 0.46
N THR A 261 -18.42 1.42 1.71
CA THR A 261 -19.71 1.76 2.34
C THR A 261 -19.52 2.72 3.49
N LEU A 262 -18.91 2.30 4.60
CA LEU A 262 -18.80 3.12 5.81
C LEU A 262 -18.00 4.42 5.61
N LEU A 263 -16.83 4.34 4.97
CA LEU A 263 -15.94 5.48 4.79
C LEU A 263 -16.59 6.59 3.93
N PRO A 264 -17.17 6.32 2.75
CA PRO A 264 -17.91 7.32 1.99
C PRO A 264 -19.03 7.99 2.81
N LEU A 265 -19.80 7.21 3.58
CA LEU A 265 -20.88 7.74 4.42
C LEU A 265 -20.34 8.68 5.50
N ALA A 266 -19.32 8.22 6.24
CA ALA A 266 -18.68 9.02 7.28
C ALA A 266 -18.01 10.27 6.69
N ALA A 267 -17.35 10.17 5.54
CA ALA A 267 -16.66 11.29 4.90
C ALA A 267 -17.65 12.33 4.37
N THR A 268 -18.79 11.91 3.82
CA THR A 268 -19.85 12.83 3.40
C THR A 268 -20.50 13.53 4.60
N GLN A 269 -20.84 12.80 5.66
CA GLN A 269 -21.53 13.37 6.83
C GLN A 269 -20.60 14.23 7.71
N LEU A 270 -19.37 13.78 7.96
CA LEU A 270 -18.45 14.41 8.92
C LEU A 270 -17.49 15.40 8.27
N ASN A 271 -17.00 15.07 7.07
CA ASN A 271 -15.99 15.89 6.38
C ASN A 271 -16.59 16.74 5.24
N GLY A 272 -17.87 16.56 4.90
CA GLY A 272 -18.53 17.26 3.80
C GLY A 272 -18.08 16.80 2.41
N ALA A 273 -17.61 15.55 2.25
CA ALA A 273 -17.18 15.02 0.96
C ALA A 273 -18.36 14.88 -0.02
N THR A 274 -18.20 15.40 -1.24
CA THR A 274 -19.26 15.44 -2.27
C THR A 274 -19.06 14.46 -3.43
N THR A 275 -17.87 13.90 -3.57
CA THR A 275 -17.48 13.04 -4.71
C THR A 275 -17.50 11.54 -4.38
N LEU A 276 -17.60 11.19 -3.10
CA LEU A 276 -17.61 9.80 -2.66
C LEU A 276 -19.04 9.26 -2.70
N THR A 277 -19.21 8.07 -3.28
CA THR A 277 -20.50 7.37 -3.34
C THR A 277 -20.38 6.07 -2.56
N ALA A 278 -21.27 5.90 -1.58
CA ALA A 278 -21.36 4.66 -0.83
C ALA A 278 -22.02 3.55 -1.66
N GLU A 279 -21.55 2.32 -1.52
CA GLU A 279 -22.24 1.13 -2.02
C GLU A 279 -23.59 0.93 -1.32
N LYS A 280 -24.47 0.10 -1.90
CA LYS A 280 -25.84 -0.15 -1.41
C LYS A 280 -25.88 -0.51 0.09
N PHE A 281 -26.75 0.17 0.83
CA PHE A 281 -27.04 -0.03 2.26
C PHE A 281 -28.48 0.44 2.56
N ASP A 282 -29.03 0.07 3.72
CA ASP A 282 -30.39 0.47 4.11
C ASP A 282 -30.39 1.73 5.00
N SER A 283 -29.57 1.75 6.06
CA SER A 283 -29.47 2.91 6.97
C SER A 283 -28.14 2.96 7.72
N ILE A 284 -27.79 4.17 8.21
CA ILE A 284 -26.63 4.40 9.07
C ILE A 284 -27.02 5.33 10.22
N ASP A 285 -26.56 5.02 11.44
CA ASP A 285 -26.75 5.81 12.66
C ASP A 285 -25.46 5.83 13.49
N GLY A 286 -25.33 6.81 14.39
CA GLY A 286 -24.23 6.94 15.34
C GLY A 286 -23.04 7.77 14.85
N LEU A 287 -23.04 8.24 13.59
CA LEU A 287 -22.01 9.13 13.09
C LEU A 287 -22.01 10.49 13.80
N GLN A 288 -23.15 10.95 14.33
CA GLN A 288 -23.28 12.18 15.12
C GLN A 288 -22.41 12.24 16.39
N HIS A 289 -21.88 11.10 16.84
CA HIS A 289 -20.97 11.04 17.99
C HIS A 289 -19.53 11.44 17.64
N LEU A 290 -19.23 11.59 16.35
CA LEU A 290 -17.91 11.88 15.80
C LEU A 290 -17.88 13.26 15.15
N ASP A 291 -16.71 13.89 15.15
CA ASP A 291 -16.49 15.20 14.51
C ASP A 291 -15.88 15.07 13.11
N LYS A 292 -15.13 13.99 12.87
CA LYS A 292 -14.34 13.80 11.65
C LYS A 292 -14.05 12.32 11.41
N VAL A 293 -13.92 11.92 10.14
CA VAL A 293 -13.29 10.65 9.74
C VAL A 293 -11.95 10.91 9.05
N VAL A 294 -10.98 10.04 9.29
CA VAL A 294 -9.66 10.07 8.67
C VAL A 294 -9.41 8.70 8.05
N ASP A 295 -9.26 8.69 6.73
CA ASP A 295 -8.80 7.52 5.98
C ASP A 295 -7.28 7.55 5.87
N ILE A 296 -6.64 6.46 6.27
CA ILE A 296 -5.20 6.25 6.23
C ILE A 296 -4.95 5.00 5.38
N ASP A 297 -4.96 5.19 4.07
CA ASP A 297 -4.73 4.17 3.07
C ASP A 297 -3.26 4.12 2.61
N GLN A 298 -2.91 3.06 1.88
CA GLN A 298 -1.56 2.83 1.35
C GLN A 298 -1.29 3.58 0.02
N SER A 299 -2.22 4.42 -0.44
CA SER A 299 -2.00 5.17 -1.68
C SER A 299 -0.79 6.11 -1.55
N PRO A 300 -0.02 6.36 -2.63
CA PRO A 300 1.13 7.25 -2.57
C PRO A 300 0.76 8.65 -2.07
N ILE A 301 1.57 9.25 -1.19
CA ILE A 301 1.36 10.63 -0.72
C ILE A 301 1.48 11.69 -1.83
N GLY A 302 2.03 11.29 -2.97
CA GLY A 302 2.07 12.08 -4.19
C GLY A 302 2.56 11.26 -5.38
N ARG A 303 2.19 11.68 -6.58
CA ARG A 303 2.56 11.02 -7.84
C ARG A 303 3.76 11.67 -8.53
N THR A 304 4.36 12.68 -7.91
CA THR A 304 5.49 13.45 -8.47
C THR A 304 6.60 13.58 -7.43
N PRO A 305 7.86 13.80 -7.88
CA PRO A 305 8.99 14.05 -6.98
C PRO A 305 8.88 15.32 -6.11
N ARG A 306 7.91 16.19 -6.41
CA ARG A 306 7.63 17.41 -5.64
C ARG A 306 7.00 17.11 -4.29
N SER A 307 6.21 16.04 -4.20
CA SER A 307 5.68 15.57 -2.92
C SER A 307 6.79 14.83 -2.18
N ASN A 308 6.92 15.10 -0.89
CA ASN A 308 7.88 14.45 0.01
C ASN A 308 7.36 14.53 1.45
N PRO A 309 7.96 13.80 2.42
CA PRO A 309 7.54 13.82 3.81
C PRO A 309 7.45 15.24 4.39
N ALA A 310 8.40 16.12 4.07
CA ALA A 310 8.40 17.49 4.59
C ALA A 310 7.23 18.35 4.08
N THR A 311 6.86 18.23 2.80
CA THR A 311 5.72 18.96 2.23
C THR A 311 4.39 18.38 2.70
N TYR A 312 4.27 17.05 2.77
CA TYR A 312 3.02 16.38 3.13
C TYR A 312 2.63 16.62 4.60
N THR A 313 3.60 16.50 5.51
CA THR A 313 3.39 16.80 6.96
C THR A 313 3.32 18.29 7.26
N GLY A 314 3.55 19.14 6.24
CA GLY A 314 3.60 20.59 6.37
C GLY A 314 4.80 21.11 7.17
N LEU A 315 5.81 20.28 7.42
CA LEU A 315 7.10 20.64 8.04
C LEU A 315 7.85 21.69 7.21
N PHE A 316 7.68 21.65 5.90
CA PHE A 316 8.50 22.45 5.01
C PHE A 316 8.22 23.97 5.09
N THR A 317 7.00 24.37 5.46
CA THR A 317 6.66 25.79 5.63
C THR A 317 7.44 26.46 6.78
N PRO A 318 7.38 25.98 8.04
CA PRO A 318 8.14 26.58 9.12
C PRO A 318 9.67 26.50 8.89
N ILE A 319 10.16 25.45 8.21
CA ILE A 319 11.59 25.38 7.81
C ILE A 319 11.94 26.53 6.84
N ARG A 320 11.13 26.78 5.81
CA ARG A 320 11.39 27.89 4.87
C ARG A 320 11.30 29.25 5.53
N GLU A 321 10.37 29.43 6.47
CA GLU A 321 10.24 30.66 7.26
C GLU A 321 11.49 30.89 8.11
N LEU A 322 12.02 29.84 8.75
CA LEU A 322 13.27 29.90 9.49
C LEU A 322 14.44 30.34 8.60
N PHE A 323 14.61 29.73 7.42
CA PHE A 323 15.67 30.10 6.49
C PHE A 323 15.57 31.56 6.02
N ALA A 324 14.36 32.06 5.80
CA ALA A 324 14.12 33.47 5.45
C ALA A 324 14.47 34.45 6.59
N GLN A 325 14.56 33.97 7.84
CA GLN A 325 14.94 34.80 8.98
C GLN A 325 16.45 34.87 9.22
N THR A 326 17.26 34.09 8.50
CA THR A 326 18.74 34.11 8.61
C THR A 326 19.32 35.47 8.18
N PRO A 327 20.45 35.91 8.77
CA PRO A 327 21.09 37.17 8.40
C PRO A 327 21.39 37.28 6.90
N GLU A 328 21.88 36.20 6.29
CA GLU A 328 22.22 36.11 4.87
C GLU A 328 20.98 36.26 3.99
N ALA A 329 19.86 35.60 4.35
CA ALA A 329 18.59 35.75 3.65
C ALA A 329 18.06 37.18 3.74
N LYS A 330 18.08 37.78 4.94
CA LYS A 330 17.62 39.15 5.16
C LYS A 330 18.44 40.17 4.37
N ALA A 331 19.76 40.03 4.36
CA ALA A 331 20.65 40.92 3.61
C ALA A 331 20.40 40.87 2.10
N ARG A 332 19.99 39.70 1.57
CA ARG A 332 19.68 39.48 0.15
C ARG A 332 18.20 39.73 -0.21
N GLY A 333 17.36 40.10 0.76
CA GLY A 333 15.92 40.28 0.56
C GLY A 333 15.16 38.99 0.25
N TYR A 334 15.68 37.83 0.68
CA TYR A 334 15.04 36.55 0.42
C TYR A 334 13.89 36.28 1.40
N SER A 335 12.73 35.93 0.85
CA SER A 335 11.56 35.49 1.62
C SER A 335 11.45 33.96 1.64
N ALA A 336 10.49 33.43 2.40
CA ALA A 336 10.20 31.98 2.43
C ALA A 336 9.87 31.39 1.04
N GLY A 337 9.45 32.23 0.08
CA GLY A 337 9.23 31.83 -1.31
C GLY A 337 10.52 31.42 -2.04
N ARG A 338 11.66 32.07 -1.74
CA ARG A 338 12.97 31.72 -2.33
C ARG A 338 13.38 30.29 -2.00
N PHE A 339 13.06 29.84 -0.79
CA PHE A 339 13.38 28.50 -0.31
C PHE A 339 12.33 27.45 -0.69
N SER A 340 11.33 27.79 -1.51
CA SER A 340 10.37 26.83 -2.04
C SER A 340 10.82 26.28 -3.38
N PHE A 341 11.06 24.97 -3.49
CA PHE A 341 11.36 24.34 -4.77
C PHE A 341 10.14 24.35 -5.73
N ASN A 342 8.93 24.63 -5.23
CA ASN A 342 7.72 24.70 -6.05
C ASN A 342 7.49 26.06 -6.74
N VAL A 343 8.28 27.09 -6.39
CA VAL A 343 8.06 28.47 -6.85
C VAL A 343 9.30 28.96 -7.60
N LYS A 344 9.08 29.73 -8.68
CA LYS A 344 10.17 30.39 -9.41
C LYS A 344 10.93 31.36 -8.50
N GLY A 345 12.24 31.43 -8.70
CA GLY A 345 13.12 32.34 -7.95
C GLY A 345 14.35 31.63 -7.41
N GLY A 346 14.17 30.69 -6.46
CA GLY A 346 15.30 29.97 -5.85
C GLY A 346 15.49 28.53 -6.32
N ARG A 347 14.46 27.93 -6.93
CA ARG A 347 14.54 26.56 -7.48
C ARG A 347 15.51 26.47 -8.66
N CYS A 348 15.95 25.27 -8.97
CA CYS A 348 16.63 24.98 -10.23
C CYS A 348 15.61 25.03 -11.38
N GLU A 349 15.87 25.85 -12.40
CA GLU A 349 14.95 26.00 -13.54
C GLU A 349 15.05 24.85 -14.54
N ALA A 350 16.16 24.10 -14.57
CA ALA A 350 16.32 22.96 -15.50
C ALA A 350 15.39 21.78 -15.17
N CYS A 351 15.20 21.48 -13.88
CA CYS A 351 14.25 20.46 -13.42
C CYS A 351 13.00 21.05 -12.77
N GLU A 352 12.82 22.38 -12.87
CA GLU A 352 11.74 23.11 -12.22
C GLU A 352 11.55 22.82 -10.71
N GLY A 353 12.63 22.48 -10.02
CA GLY A 353 12.63 22.15 -8.59
C GLY A 353 12.35 20.67 -8.24
N ASP A 354 12.14 19.80 -9.23
CA ASP A 354 11.93 18.37 -8.98
C ASP A 354 13.22 17.68 -8.49
N GLY A 355 14.39 18.21 -8.87
CA GLY A 355 15.70 17.60 -8.62
C GLY A 355 16.00 16.40 -9.53
N MET A 356 14.97 15.87 -10.19
CA MET A 356 15.05 14.74 -11.11
C MET A 356 14.49 15.13 -12.49
N ILE A 357 14.93 14.43 -13.53
CA ILE A 357 14.37 14.47 -14.88
C ILE A 357 13.72 13.12 -15.16
N LYS A 358 12.48 13.14 -15.66
CA LYS A 358 11.76 11.94 -16.06
C LYS A 358 12.20 11.52 -17.46
N VAL A 359 12.70 10.30 -17.59
CA VAL A 359 13.08 9.68 -18.87
C VAL A 359 11.99 8.68 -19.24
N ALA A 360 11.29 8.94 -20.34
CA ALA A 360 10.25 8.07 -20.85
C ALA A 360 10.87 6.84 -21.53
N MET A 361 10.41 5.65 -21.15
CA MET A 361 10.90 4.38 -21.68
C MET A 361 9.80 3.70 -22.49
N HIS A 362 10.16 3.05 -23.61
CA HIS A 362 9.16 2.48 -24.51
C HIS A 362 8.50 1.19 -24.00
N PHE A 363 9.27 0.33 -23.34
CA PHE A 363 8.82 -1.00 -22.88
C PHE A 363 9.07 -1.25 -21.39
N LEU A 364 9.94 -0.43 -20.79
CA LEU A 364 10.24 -0.46 -19.36
C LEU A 364 9.46 0.66 -18.66
N PRO A 365 9.24 0.55 -17.35
CA PRO A 365 8.71 1.67 -16.57
C PRO A 365 9.58 2.92 -16.74
N ASP A 366 8.93 4.09 -16.79
CA ASP A 366 9.62 5.36 -16.82
C ASP A 366 10.58 5.49 -15.63
N MET A 367 11.75 6.07 -15.87
CA MET A 367 12.79 6.23 -14.86
C MET A 367 13.05 7.70 -14.55
N TYR A 368 13.46 7.97 -13.32
CA TYR A 368 13.87 9.30 -12.88
C TYR A 368 15.38 9.32 -12.72
N VAL A 369 16.04 10.28 -13.37
CA VAL A 369 17.49 10.48 -13.26
C VAL A 369 17.77 11.81 -12.53
N PRO A 370 18.83 11.91 -11.71
CA PRO A 370 19.22 13.19 -11.12
C PRO A 370 19.40 14.27 -12.18
N CYS A 371 18.93 15.48 -11.89
CA CYS A 371 19.09 16.62 -12.78
C CYS A 371 20.56 17.04 -12.88
N ASP A 372 21.11 17.09 -14.09
CA ASP A 372 22.51 17.45 -14.33
C ASP A 372 22.87 18.87 -13.88
N ALA A 373 21.91 19.80 -13.90
CA ALA A 373 22.18 21.21 -13.56
C ALA A 373 22.29 21.49 -12.05
N CYS A 374 21.57 20.73 -11.22
CA CYS A 374 21.59 20.91 -9.76
C CYS A 374 22.07 19.67 -9.00
N HIS A 375 22.39 18.58 -9.70
CA HIS A 375 22.79 17.29 -9.14
C HIS A 375 21.83 16.81 -8.04
N GLY A 376 20.52 16.91 -8.28
CA GLY A 376 19.49 16.51 -7.31
C GLY A 376 19.12 17.56 -6.26
N LYS A 377 19.88 18.65 -6.11
CA LYS A 377 19.70 19.62 -5.02
C LYS A 377 18.44 20.50 -5.11
N ARG A 378 17.69 20.47 -6.22
CA ARG A 378 16.43 21.22 -6.45
C ARG A 378 16.53 22.75 -6.48
N TYR A 379 17.66 23.35 -6.10
CA TYR A 379 17.85 24.80 -6.01
C TYR A 379 18.99 25.30 -6.91
N ASN A 380 18.94 26.59 -7.22
CA ASN A 380 20.09 27.29 -7.82
C ASN A 380 21.18 27.56 -6.76
N ARG A 381 22.39 27.84 -7.25
CA ARG A 381 23.57 28.01 -6.42
C ARG A 381 23.41 29.15 -5.41
N GLU A 382 22.83 30.27 -5.81
CA GLU A 382 22.67 31.48 -4.98
C GLU A 382 21.75 31.23 -3.77
N THR A 383 20.77 30.34 -3.92
CA THR A 383 19.87 29.96 -2.82
C THR A 383 20.57 29.03 -1.83
N LEU A 384 21.45 28.16 -2.32
CA LEU A 384 22.21 27.21 -1.49
C LEU A 384 23.35 27.85 -0.68
N GLU A 385 23.69 29.10 -0.95
CA GLU A 385 24.65 29.87 -0.14
C GLU A 385 24.08 30.29 1.22
N VAL A 386 22.75 30.31 1.38
CA VAL A 386 22.12 30.63 2.66
C VAL A 386 22.09 29.38 3.53
N GLY A 387 22.73 29.47 4.70
CA GLY A 387 22.80 28.39 5.67
C GLY A 387 22.09 28.71 6.98
N TYR A 388 21.59 27.68 7.64
CA TYR A 388 21.18 27.70 9.04
C TYR A 388 22.00 26.65 9.78
N LYS A 389 22.68 27.03 10.88
CA LYS A 389 23.64 26.16 11.61
C LYS A 389 24.63 25.42 10.67
N GLY A 390 25.15 26.12 9.66
CA GLY A 390 26.13 25.57 8.70
C GLY A 390 25.55 24.60 7.65
N LYS A 391 24.22 24.48 7.55
CA LYS A 391 23.53 23.61 6.57
C LYS A 391 22.62 24.44 5.69
N ASN A 392 22.69 24.26 4.38
CA ASN A 392 21.77 24.91 3.45
C ASN A 392 20.42 24.17 3.39
N ILE A 393 19.44 24.73 2.67
CA ILE A 393 18.09 24.15 2.60
C ILE A 393 18.06 22.75 1.96
N SER A 394 18.95 22.47 1.00
CA SER A 394 19.08 21.14 0.40
C SER A 394 19.68 20.15 1.40
N ASP A 395 20.71 20.56 2.16
CA ASP A 395 21.31 19.69 3.18
C ASP A 395 20.28 19.30 4.24
N VAL A 396 19.42 20.24 4.64
CA VAL A 396 18.30 19.97 5.57
C VAL A 396 17.30 18.98 4.98
N LEU A 397 16.98 19.08 3.68
CA LEU A 397 16.09 18.13 3.02
C LEU A 397 16.71 16.74 2.87
N GLU A 398 18.04 16.62 2.87
CA GLU A 398 18.75 15.34 2.83
C GLU A 398 18.93 14.70 4.22
N MET A 399 18.62 15.41 5.31
CA MET A 399 18.63 14.83 6.66
C MET A 399 17.55 13.76 6.79
N THR A 400 17.89 12.71 7.55
CA THR A 400 16.89 11.77 8.07
C THR A 400 15.95 12.50 9.03
N VAL A 401 14.77 11.93 9.28
CA VAL A 401 13.80 12.50 10.23
C VAL A 401 14.41 12.59 11.63
N GLU A 402 15.16 11.57 12.06
CA GLU A 402 15.84 11.54 13.36
C GLU A 402 16.91 12.63 13.49
N ASP A 403 17.79 12.80 12.48
CA ASP A 403 18.83 13.83 12.47
C ASP A 403 18.20 15.23 12.47
N ALA A 404 17.12 15.39 11.70
CA ALA A 404 16.37 16.63 11.68
C ALA A 404 15.70 16.90 13.03
N ALA A 405 15.20 15.88 13.73
CA ALA A 405 14.55 16.03 15.03
C ALA A 405 15.54 16.59 16.06
N GLU A 406 16.78 16.08 16.06
CA GLU A 406 17.87 16.60 16.88
C GLU A 406 18.27 18.03 16.45
N PHE A 407 18.47 18.24 15.16
CA PHE A 407 18.91 19.52 14.58
C PHE A 407 17.93 20.68 14.88
N PHE A 408 16.63 20.40 14.85
CA PHE A 408 15.54 21.35 15.12
C PHE A 408 14.96 21.26 16.54
N SER A 409 15.62 20.58 17.48
CA SER A 409 15.20 20.47 18.89
C SER A 409 14.83 21.81 19.55
N ALA A 410 15.55 22.88 19.20
CA ALA A 410 15.30 24.23 19.71
C ALA A 410 14.05 24.93 19.13
N ILE A 411 13.37 24.34 18.14
CA ILE A 411 12.20 24.92 17.45
C ILE A 411 10.99 24.01 17.66
N PRO A 412 10.17 24.25 18.71
CA PRO A 412 9.13 23.32 19.15
C PRO A 412 8.10 22.93 18.07
N VAL A 413 7.75 23.88 17.19
CA VAL A 413 6.76 23.65 16.12
C VAL A 413 7.27 22.65 15.08
N ILE A 414 8.58 22.66 14.80
CA ILE A 414 9.22 21.73 13.86
C ILE A 414 9.48 20.41 14.57
N HIS A 415 10.09 20.46 15.76
CA HIS A 415 10.47 19.28 16.53
C HIS A 415 9.28 18.35 16.81
N ARG A 416 8.13 18.89 17.25
CA ARG A 416 6.92 18.07 17.51
C ARG A 416 6.45 17.26 16.30
N ARG A 417 6.59 17.78 15.08
CA ARG A 417 6.18 17.07 13.85
C ARG A 417 7.21 16.04 13.38
N LEU A 418 8.49 16.26 13.71
CA LEU A 418 9.56 15.29 13.46
C LEU A 418 9.48 14.13 14.48
N GLU A 419 9.14 14.45 15.72
CA GLU A 419 8.88 13.46 16.76
C GLU A 419 7.74 12.51 16.36
N THR A 420 6.61 13.03 15.85
CA THR A 420 5.53 12.14 15.39
C THR A 420 5.93 11.24 14.22
N LEU A 421 6.75 11.73 13.28
CA LEU A 421 7.33 10.87 12.22
C LEU A 421 8.25 9.79 12.80
N THR A 422 9.04 10.12 13.83
CA THR A 422 9.93 9.17 14.49
C THR A 422 9.14 8.10 15.25
N GLN A 423 8.08 8.50 15.96
CA GLN A 423 7.19 7.60 16.72
C GLN A 423 6.50 6.57 15.83
N VAL A 424 6.06 6.96 14.63
CA VAL A 424 5.48 6.00 13.66
C VAL A 424 6.54 5.15 12.93
N GLY A 425 7.80 5.17 13.38
CA GLY A 425 8.89 4.35 12.84
C GLY A 425 9.52 4.87 11.55
N LEU A 426 9.36 6.16 11.21
CA LEU A 426 9.93 6.77 10.00
C LEU A 426 11.19 7.60 10.28
N GLY A 427 11.92 7.32 11.37
CA GLY A 427 13.15 8.06 11.73
C GLY A 427 14.20 8.07 10.61
N TYR A 428 14.26 6.99 9.82
CA TYR A 428 15.30 6.74 8.83
C TYR A 428 15.09 7.38 7.45
N ILE A 429 13.85 7.82 7.13
CA ILE A 429 13.57 8.41 5.81
C ILE A 429 14.10 9.84 5.74
N ARG A 430 14.46 10.32 4.55
CA ARG A 430 14.89 11.71 4.37
C ARG A 430 13.71 12.66 4.24
N LEU A 431 13.82 13.88 4.77
CA LEU A 431 12.76 14.89 4.71
C LEU A 431 12.33 15.23 3.28
N GLY A 432 13.29 15.28 2.37
CA GLY A 432 13.12 15.59 0.95
C GLY A 432 12.92 14.38 0.04
N GLN A 433 12.89 13.15 0.59
CA GLN A 433 12.74 11.91 -0.19
C GLN A 433 11.51 11.99 -1.07
N ALA A 434 11.66 11.66 -2.36
CA ALA A 434 10.56 11.76 -3.31
C ALA A 434 9.42 10.81 -2.91
N ALA A 435 8.17 11.29 -2.96
CA ALA A 435 7.00 10.49 -2.63
C ALA A 435 6.85 9.24 -3.51
N THR A 436 7.38 9.29 -4.74
CA THR A 436 7.37 8.17 -5.69
C THR A 436 8.33 7.05 -5.31
N THR A 437 9.26 7.28 -4.37
CA THR A 437 10.21 6.29 -3.88
C THR A 437 9.88 5.81 -2.47
N LEU A 438 8.72 6.17 -1.93
CA LEU A 438 8.21 5.62 -0.68
C LEU A 438 7.39 4.37 -0.98
N SER A 439 7.55 3.35 -0.15
CA SER A 439 6.66 2.18 -0.10
C SER A 439 5.24 2.59 0.31
N GLY A 440 4.26 1.72 0.06
CA GLY A 440 2.87 1.93 0.48
C GLY A 440 2.74 2.11 1.99
N GLY A 441 3.45 1.28 2.77
CA GLY A 441 3.48 1.36 4.23
C GLY A 441 4.19 2.61 4.76
N GLU A 442 5.27 3.08 4.13
CA GLU A 442 5.87 4.38 4.49
C GLU A 442 4.93 5.54 4.19
N ALA A 443 4.30 5.54 3.01
CA ALA A 443 3.32 6.56 2.61
C ALA A 443 2.16 6.62 3.60
N GLN A 444 1.64 5.46 4.01
CA GLN A 444 0.59 5.35 5.01
C GLN A 444 1.01 5.91 6.37
N ARG A 445 2.21 5.56 6.86
CA ARG A 445 2.75 6.10 8.12
C ARG A 445 3.00 7.61 8.08
N VAL A 446 3.40 8.18 6.93
CA VAL A 446 3.49 9.65 6.76
C VAL A 446 2.12 10.31 6.91
N LYS A 447 1.05 9.69 6.40
CA LYS A 447 -0.33 10.17 6.60
C LYS A 447 -0.75 10.10 8.05
N LEU A 448 -0.45 8.97 8.71
CA LEU A 448 -0.70 8.80 10.15
C LEU A 448 0.01 9.87 10.97
N ALA A 449 1.31 10.08 10.75
CA ALA A 449 2.09 11.09 11.47
C ALA A 449 1.54 12.51 11.31
N ARG A 450 1.01 12.85 10.12
CA ARG A 450 0.38 14.15 9.87
C ARG A 450 -0.88 14.34 10.71
N GLU A 451 -1.68 13.30 10.89
CA GLU A 451 -2.92 13.39 11.67
C GLU A 451 -2.64 13.33 13.18
N LEU A 452 -1.67 12.53 13.63
CA LEU A 452 -1.20 12.51 15.02
C LEU A 452 -0.58 13.84 15.46
N ALA A 453 0.00 14.61 14.53
CA ALA A 453 0.56 15.92 14.83
C ALA A 453 -0.51 17.00 15.11
N LYS A 454 -1.80 16.74 14.81
CA LYS A 454 -2.90 17.68 15.06
C LYS A 454 -3.39 17.57 16.51
N ARG A 455 -4.18 18.56 16.95
CA ARG A 455 -4.87 18.46 18.24
C ARG A 455 -6.04 17.50 18.11
N ASP A 456 -6.10 16.52 18.98
CA ASP A 456 -7.21 15.57 19.05
C ASP A 456 -8.44 16.21 19.73
N THR A 457 -9.62 15.90 19.21
CA THR A 457 -10.91 16.24 19.83
C THR A 457 -11.47 15.10 20.69
N GLY A 458 -10.87 13.92 20.62
CA GLY A 458 -11.35 12.68 21.23
C GLY A 458 -12.52 12.03 20.48
N LYS A 459 -12.91 12.59 19.32
CA LYS A 459 -14.08 12.19 18.54
C LYS A 459 -13.76 12.04 17.05
N THR A 460 -12.56 11.55 16.74
CA THR A 460 -12.14 11.28 15.36
C THR A 460 -12.19 9.78 15.09
N LEU A 461 -12.82 9.38 13.99
CA LEU A 461 -12.76 8.01 13.49
C LEU A 461 -11.55 7.83 12.58
N TYR A 462 -10.60 7.01 12.97
CA TYR A 462 -9.47 6.61 12.14
C TYR A 462 -9.75 5.27 11.48
N ILE A 463 -9.62 5.20 10.16
CA ILE A 463 -9.71 3.98 9.36
C ILE A 463 -8.33 3.73 8.77
N LEU A 464 -7.72 2.59 9.12
CA LEU A 464 -6.41 2.17 8.63
C LEU A 464 -6.59 0.87 7.83
N ASP A 465 -6.22 0.88 6.56
CA ASP A 465 -6.28 -0.31 5.69
C ASP A 465 -4.93 -1.05 5.72
N GLU A 466 -4.92 -2.24 6.31
CA GLU A 466 -3.74 -3.11 6.47
C GLU A 466 -2.47 -2.34 6.92
N PRO A 467 -2.48 -1.68 8.10
CA PRO A 467 -1.36 -0.81 8.51
C PRO A 467 -0.07 -1.57 8.86
N THR A 468 -0.11 -2.90 8.86
CA THR A 468 1.02 -3.79 9.12
C THR A 468 1.74 -4.25 7.84
N THR A 469 1.24 -3.88 6.65
CA THR A 469 1.89 -4.19 5.38
C THR A 469 3.30 -3.61 5.33
N GLY A 470 4.30 -4.42 4.97
CA GLY A 470 5.69 -3.98 4.91
C GLY A 470 6.35 -3.66 6.24
N LEU A 471 5.83 -4.20 7.35
CA LEU A 471 6.41 -4.00 8.68
C LEU A 471 7.00 -5.30 9.23
N HIS A 472 8.25 -5.20 9.68
CA HIS A 472 8.87 -6.21 10.52
C HIS A 472 8.15 -6.30 11.88
N PHE A 473 8.24 -7.43 12.58
CA PHE A 473 7.60 -7.67 13.89
C PHE A 473 7.83 -6.55 14.91
N HIS A 474 9.05 -6.01 14.92
CA HIS A 474 9.43 -4.93 15.81
C HIS A 474 8.75 -3.59 15.48
N ASP A 475 8.53 -3.32 14.20
CA ASP A 475 7.84 -2.11 13.77
C ASP A 475 6.33 -2.22 13.99
N ILE A 476 5.76 -3.43 13.89
CA ILE A 476 4.37 -3.69 14.30
C ILE A 476 4.20 -3.39 15.79
N ALA A 477 5.13 -3.83 16.65
CA ALA A 477 5.10 -3.53 18.08
C ALA A 477 5.07 -2.01 18.33
N LYS A 478 5.99 -1.27 17.68
CA LYS A 478 6.05 0.20 17.78
C LYS A 478 4.82 0.93 17.24
N LEU A 479 4.15 0.37 16.23
CA LEU A 479 2.94 0.97 15.66
C LEU A 479 1.72 0.78 16.57
N LEU A 480 1.70 -0.29 17.36
CA LEU A 480 0.64 -0.57 18.32
C LEU A 480 0.76 0.26 19.61
N ASP A 481 1.98 0.61 20.00
CA ASP A 481 2.31 1.51 21.12
C ASP A 481 1.97 2.97 20.78
#